data_AF-A0A8I0GRX8-F1
#
_entry.id   AF-A0A8I0GRX8-F1
#
_cell.length_a   1.000
_cell.length_b   1.000
_cell.length_c   1.000
_cell.angle_alpha   90.00
_cell.angle_beta   90.00
_cell.angle_gamma   90.00
#
_symmetry.space_group_name_H-M   'P 1'
#
loop_
_entity.id
_entity.type
_entity.pdbx_description
1 polymer ?
#
loop_
_entity_poly.entity_id
_entity_poly.type
_entity_poly.pdbx_seq_one_letter_code
_entity_poly.pdbx_strand_id
1 'polypeptide(L)'
;MSEIEKRARELLAAEYERFDLPSTAAGVRDGGYDLSPSMRALVAALTPPEGYALVPVEPTPEMLQAAAFGVARKTGQKFNPMMSAGYAAMLAARPGVF
;
A
#
# COMPACT_ATOMS: atom_id res chain seq x y z
N MET A 1 12.97 -14.75 -5.36
CA MET A 1 11.58 -14.26 -5.48
C MET A 1 11.55 -12.84 -4.97
N SER A 2 10.95 -11.92 -5.70
CA SER A 2 10.77 -10.53 -5.28
C SER A 2 9.73 -10.40 -4.16
N GLU A 3 9.76 -9.31 -3.39
CA GLU A 3 8.72 -9.04 -2.38
C GLU A 3 7.33 -8.91 -3.00
N ILE A 4 7.25 -8.45 -4.25
CA ILE A 4 6.00 -8.36 -5.02
C ILE A 4 5.45 -9.76 -5.32
N GLU A 5 6.31 -10.67 -5.79
CA GLU A 5 5.92 -12.06 -6.05
C GLU A 5 5.49 -12.77 -4.77
N LYS A 6 6.23 -12.56 -3.67
CA LYS A 6 5.88 -13.11 -2.34
C LYS A 6 4.50 -12.62 -1.90
N ARG A 7 4.24 -11.31 -2.01
CA ARG A 7 2.95 -10.71 -1.70
C ARG A 7 1.83 -11.21 -2.62
N ALA A 8 2.12 -11.39 -3.91
CA ALA A 8 1.17 -11.96 -4.87
C ALA A 8 0.76 -13.39 -4.47
N ARG A 9 1.72 -14.22 -4.05
CA ARG A 9 1.44 -15.59 -3.58
C ARG A 9 0.55 -15.60 -2.36
N GLU A 10 0.82 -14.76 -1.36
CA GLU A 10 0.00 -14.70 -0.15
C GLU A 10 -1.42 -14.21 -0.43
N LEU A 11 -1.59 -13.23 -1.31
CA LEU A 11 -2.93 -12.77 -1.71
C LEU A 11 -3.71 -13.86 -2.44
N LEU A 12 -3.07 -14.55 -3.39
CA LEU A 12 -3.72 -15.64 -4.12
C LEU A 12 -4.04 -16.83 -3.21
N ALA A 13 -3.12 -17.20 -2.31
CA ALA A 13 -3.34 -18.27 -1.33
C ALA A 13 -4.50 -17.93 -0.39
N ALA A 14 -4.59 -16.69 0.09
CA ALA A 14 -5.70 -16.23 0.91
C ALA A 14 -7.06 -16.33 0.19
N GLU A 15 -7.11 -16.07 -1.12
CA GLU A 15 -8.35 -16.29 -1.88
C GLU A 15 -8.69 -17.78 -1.97
N TYR A 16 -7.72 -18.66 -2.21
CA TYR A 16 -7.97 -20.11 -2.21
C TYR A 16 -8.44 -20.64 -0.85
N GLU A 17 -7.92 -20.10 0.26
CA GLU A 17 -8.42 -20.42 1.60
C GLU A 17 -9.89 -20.01 1.80
N ARG A 18 -10.30 -18.86 1.25
CA ARG A 18 -11.71 -18.43 1.28
C ARG A 18 -12.63 -19.34 0.47
N PHE A 19 -12.10 -20.01 -0.55
CA PHE A 19 -12.83 -21.03 -1.32
C PHE A 19 -12.73 -22.43 -0.71
N ASP A 20 -12.21 -22.58 0.51
CA ASP A 20 -12.01 -23.87 1.19
C ASP A 20 -11.09 -24.83 0.41
N LEU A 21 -10.05 -24.27 -0.23
CA LEU A 21 -9.05 -25.00 -1.01
C LEU A 21 -7.65 -24.91 -0.37
N PRO A 22 -7.44 -25.43 0.85
CA PRO A 22 -6.20 -25.24 1.61
C PRO A 22 -4.97 -25.89 0.95
N SER A 23 -5.13 -27.04 0.29
CA SER A 23 -4.02 -27.69 -0.45
C SER A 23 -3.58 -26.85 -1.65
N THR A 24 -4.52 -26.20 -2.33
CA THR A 24 -4.22 -25.29 -3.44
C THR A 24 -3.51 -24.03 -2.92
N ALA A 25 -3.97 -23.47 -1.80
CA ALA A 25 -3.32 -22.34 -1.15
C ALA A 25 -1.87 -22.65 -0.74
N ALA A 26 -1.61 -23.85 -0.18
CA ALA A 26 -0.27 -24.32 0.13
C ALA A 26 0.60 -24.43 -1.14
N GLY A 27 0.06 -25.04 -2.20
CA GLY A 27 0.75 -25.13 -3.50
C GLY A 27 1.07 -23.76 -4.12
N VAL A 28 0.22 -22.75 -3.93
CA VAL A 28 0.51 -21.36 -4.34
C VAL A 28 1.67 -20.77 -3.54
N ARG A 29 1.69 -20.93 -2.22
CA ARG A 29 2.80 -20.44 -1.38
C ARG A 29 4.14 -21.09 -1.75
N ASP A 30 4.11 -22.38 -2.05
CA ASP A 30 5.29 -23.14 -2.49
C ASP A 30 5.73 -22.82 -3.93
N GLY A 31 4.95 -22.02 -4.68
CA GLY A 31 5.29 -21.56 -6.03
C GLY A 31 4.82 -22.45 -7.17
N GLY A 32 3.94 -23.43 -6.90
CA GLY A 32 3.37 -24.32 -7.91
C GLY A 32 2.55 -23.61 -9.00
N TYR A 33 2.25 -22.32 -8.82
CA TYR A 33 1.42 -21.51 -9.71
C TYR A 33 2.12 -20.27 -10.26
N ASP A 34 3.45 -20.15 -10.11
CA ASP A 34 4.19 -18.95 -10.52
C ASP A 34 4.02 -18.58 -12.00
N LEU A 35 3.85 -19.59 -12.86
CA LEU A 35 3.64 -19.41 -14.30
C LEU A 35 2.16 -19.24 -14.68
N SER A 36 1.24 -19.30 -13.72
CA SER A 36 -0.18 -19.16 -14.00
C SER A 36 -0.52 -17.74 -14.47
N PRO A 37 -1.48 -17.57 -15.40
CA PRO A 37 -1.95 -16.25 -15.81
C PRO A 37 -2.39 -15.37 -14.64
N SER A 38 -3.02 -15.97 -13.63
CA SER A 38 -3.45 -15.29 -12.40
C SER A 38 -2.28 -14.70 -11.62
N MET A 39 -1.20 -15.46 -11.44
CA MET A 39 0.01 -14.96 -10.77
C MET A 39 0.68 -13.84 -11.57
N ARG A 40 0.78 -13.98 -12.89
CA ARG A 40 1.34 -12.90 -13.74
C ARG A 40 0.51 -11.62 -13.67
N ALA A 41 -0.82 -11.74 -13.66
CA ALA A 41 -1.72 -10.61 -13.52
C ALA A 41 -1.58 -9.92 -12.16
N LEU A 42 -1.49 -10.69 -11.07
CA LEU A 42 -1.27 -10.14 -9.72
C LEU A 42 0.09 -9.44 -9.61
N VAL A 43 1.17 -10.06 -10.10
CA VAL A 43 2.51 -9.44 -10.10
C VAL A 43 2.48 -8.14 -10.90
N ALA A 44 1.88 -8.12 -12.08
CA ALA A 44 1.75 -6.90 -12.88
C ALA A 44 0.93 -5.82 -12.17
N ALA A 45 -0.18 -6.18 -11.51
CA ALA A 45 -1.02 -5.23 -10.76
C ALA A 45 -0.33 -4.65 -9.52
N LEU A 46 0.58 -5.43 -8.91
CA LEU A 46 1.34 -5.01 -7.73
C LEU A 46 2.66 -4.33 -8.08
N THR A 47 3.14 -4.49 -9.32
CA THR A 47 4.31 -3.80 -9.84
C THR A 47 3.89 -2.40 -10.26
N PRO A 48 4.46 -1.34 -9.64
CA PRO A 48 4.20 0.01 -10.09
C PRO A 48 4.55 0.16 -11.57
N PRO A 49 3.81 0.99 -12.33
CA PRO A 49 4.18 1.30 -13.70
C PRO A 49 5.62 1.83 -13.79
N GLU A 50 6.29 1.62 -14.91
CA GLU A 50 7.63 2.17 -15.13
C GLU A 50 7.65 3.68 -14.85
N GLY A 51 8.65 4.15 -14.10
CA GLY A 51 8.75 5.54 -13.64
C GLY A 51 8.05 5.85 -12.31
N TYR A 52 7.27 4.92 -11.74
CA TYR A 52 6.64 5.09 -10.43
C TYR A 52 7.39 4.27 -9.37
N ALA A 53 7.98 4.95 -8.39
CA ALA A 53 8.56 4.28 -7.22
C ALA A 53 7.58 4.32 -6.04
N LEU A 54 7.41 3.19 -5.36
CA LEU A 54 6.84 3.16 -4.00
C LEU A 54 7.89 3.75 -3.06
N VAL A 55 7.89 5.08 -2.92
CA VAL A 55 8.78 5.77 -1.99
C VAL A 55 8.10 5.79 -0.62
N PRO A 56 8.64 5.10 0.41
CA PRO A 56 8.34 5.50 1.78
C PRO A 56 8.93 6.89 1.96
N VAL A 57 8.11 7.92 1.73
CA VAL A 57 8.48 9.29 2.06
C VAL A 57 8.46 9.37 3.58
N GLU A 58 9.63 9.36 4.20
CA GLU A 58 9.77 10.02 5.48
C GLU A 58 9.29 11.47 5.26
N PRO A 59 8.21 11.90 5.93
CA PRO A 59 7.60 13.19 5.63
C PRO A 59 8.63 14.30 5.78
N THR A 60 8.77 15.17 4.78
CA THR A 60 9.70 16.30 4.89
C THR A 60 9.27 17.22 6.04
N PRO A 61 10.17 18.06 6.57
CA PRO A 61 9.81 19.04 7.58
C PRO A 61 8.60 19.91 7.20
N GLU A 62 8.45 20.27 5.92
CA GLU A 62 7.33 21.05 5.38
C GLU A 62 6.02 20.25 5.40
N MET A 63 6.08 18.97 5.05
CA MET A 63 4.96 18.04 5.14
C MET A 63 4.51 17.84 6.61
N LEU A 64 5.46 17.67 7.53
CA LEU A 64 5.21 17.58 8.98
C LEU A 64 4.61 18.88 9.53
N GLN A 65 5.14 20.03 9.08
CA GLN A 65 4.65 21.34 9.47
C GLN A 65 3.22 21.56 8.97
N ALA A 66 2.92 21.23 7.70
CA ALA A 66 1.58 21.31 7.13
C ALA A 66 0.57 20.45 7.91
N ALA A 67 0.99 19.24 8.32
CA ALA A 67 0.18 18.38 9.17
C ALA A 67 -0.11 19.02 10.54
N ALA A 68 0.88 19.67 11.17
CA ALA A 68 0.74 20.34 12.46
C ALA A 68 -0.18 21.57 12.41
N PHE A 69 -0.07 22.42 11.37
CA PHE A 69 -0.89 23.62 11.22
C PHE A 69 -2.35 23.33 10.84
N GLY A 70 -2.62 22.21 10.15
CA GLY A 70 -3.98 21.75 9.87
C GLY A 70 -4.79 21.41 11.13
N VAL A 71 -4.12 21.01 12.21
CA VAL A 71 -4.73 20.64 13.49
C VAL A 71 -4.99 21.87 14.38
N ALA A 72 -4.14 22.90 14.29
CA ALA A 72 -4.18 24.05 15.20
C ALA A 72 -5.34 25.04 14.95
N ARG A 73 -6.07 24.97 13.83
CA ARG A 73 -7.09 25.96 13.45
C ARG A 73 -8.53 25.68 13.92
N LYS A 74 -8.80 24.58 14.63
CA LYS A 74 -10.12 24.30 15.21
C LYS A 74 -10.02 23.95 16.69
N THR A 75 -9.74 24.96 17.50
CA THR A 75 -9.88 24.92 18.96
C THR A 75 -11.35 24.70 19.34
N GLY A 76 -11.63 23.63 20.09
CA GLY A 76 -12.84 23.56 20.94
C GLY A 76 -13.70 22.29 20.93
N GLN A 77 -13.42 21.25 20.12
CA GLN A 77 -14.23 20.03 20.13
C GLN A 77 -13.41 18.75 20.39
N LYS A 78 -13.95 17.91 21.28
CA LYS A 78 -13.63 16.48 21.39
C LYS A 78 -14.04 15.79 20.08
N PHE A 79 -13.16 15.82 19.10
CA PHE A 79 -13.17 14.94 17.95
C PHE A 79 -11.72 14.54 17.75
N ASN A 80 -11.44 13.25 17.53
CA ASN A 80 -10.11 12.76 17.22
C ASN A 80 -9.95 12.75 15.69
N PRO A 81 -9.32 13.76 15.06
CA PRO A 81 -9.13 13.86 13.63
C PRO A 81 -7.64 13.73 13.30
N MET A 82 -6.86 13.05 14.16
CA MET A 82 -5.61 12.44 13.70
C MET A 82 -6.01 11.65 12.46
N MET A 83 -5.51 12.08 11.29
CA MET A 83 -5.32 11.30 10.06
C MET A 83 -5.98 11.83 8.78
N SER A 84 -6.96 12.76 8.74
CA SER A 84 -7.52 13.21 7.43
C SER A 84 -7.10 14.62 7.00
N ALA A 85 -7.38 15.66 7.78
CA ALA A 85 -7.06 17.04 7.40
C ALA A 85 -5.55 17.32 7.41
N GLY A 86 -4.84 16.83 8.44
CA GLY A 86 -3.38 16.92 8.50
C GLY A 86 -2.71 16.09 7.39
N TYR A 87 -3.25 14.92 7.07
CA TYR A 87 -2.74 14.08 5.99
C TYR A 87 -3.00 14.69 4.61
N ALA A 88 -4.17 15.31 4.38
CA ALA A 88 -4.46 16.03 3.14
C ALA A 88 -3.52 17.23 2.95
N ALA A 89 -3.25 17.99 4.02
CA ALA A 89 -2.28 19.08 3.98
C ALA A 89 -0.84 18.57 3.72
N MET A 90 -0.48 17.43 4.32
CA MET A 90 0.80 16.76 4.08
C MET A 90 0.97 16.32 2.63
N LEU A 91 -0.07 15.74 2.01
CA LEU A 91 -0.07 15.36 0.61
C LEU A 91 0.00 16.57 -0.33
N ALA A 92 -0.67 17.67 0.00
CA ALA A 92 -0.59 18.92 -0.77
C ALA A 92 0.80 19.57 -0.70
N ALA A 93 1.51 19.39 0.40
CA ALA A 93 2.89 19.86 0.59
C ALA A 93 3.96 18.88 0.06
N ARG A 94 3.54 17.73 -0.48
CA ARG A 94 4.48 16.74 -1.04
C ARG A 94 5.23 17.36 -2.22
N PRO A 95 6.57 17.28 -2.26
CA PRO A 95 7.33 17.71 -3.42
C PRO A 95 6.88 16.96 -4.68
N GLY A 96 6.62 17.69 -5.77
CA GLY A 96 6.34 17.10 -7.07
C GLY A 96 7.59 16.39 -7.58
N VAL A 97 7.47 15.11 -7.91
CA VAL A 97 8.49 14.40 -8.68
C VAL A 97 8.37 14.92 -10.12
N PHE A 98 9.31 15.79 -10.52
CA PHE A 98 9.49 16.21 -11.90
C PHE A 98 10.40 15.23 -12.63
#